data_AF-A0A6C0EJV1-F1
#
_entry.id   AF-A0A6C0EJV1-F1
#
_cell.length_a   1.000
_cell.length_b   1.000
_cell.length_c   1.000
_cell.angle_alpha   90.00
_cell.angle_beta   90.00
_cell.angle_gamma   90.00
#
_symmetry.space_group_name_H-M   'P 1'
#
loop_
_entity.id
_entity.type
_entity.pdbx_description
1 polymer ?
#
loop_
_entity_poly.entity_id
_entity_poly.type
_entity_poly.pdbx_seq_one_letter_code
_entity_poly.pdbx_strand_id
1 'polypeptide(L)'
;MGLNCNSFLIEIKIRNESEIAMNIFFLHRNLRKCVRYYIDQHTYKMILETCQLLCCAIWMTTPENPPPYKKTHWNHPAAIWARASKENWLWLQKLGLTICKEYTYRYDKIHKTEAIIASLKCPNLPDKKFTDPPQMMPDEYKHEDVITAYRNFYILGKSHLHFHKSRHAWKRRKIPSFILKAFPKYANM
;
A
#
# COMPACT_ATOMS: atom_id res chain seq x y z
N MET A 1 -8.00 16.09 -43.59
CA MET A 1 -7.62 16.35 -42.19
C MET A 1 -8.38 15.38 -41.30
N GLY A 2 -7.87 14.16 -41.13
CA GLY A 2 -8.48 13.16 -40.24
C GLY A 2 -7.76 13.17 -38.90
N LEU A 3 -8.39 13.71 -37.86
CA LEU A 3 -7.93 13.52 -36.49
C LEU A 3 -8.08 12.03 -36.17
N ASN A 4 -6.94 11.34 -36.02
CA ASN A 4 -6.88 9.93 -35.73
C ASN A 4 -7.44 9.67 -34.31
N CYS A 5 -8.67 9.14 -34.26
CA CYS A 5 -9.39 8.80 -33.03
C CYS A 5 -8.67 7.75 -32.15
N ASN A 6 -7.58 7.14 -32.63
CA ASN A 6 -6.74 6.24 -31.84
C ASN A 6 -5.76 6.92 -30.89
N SER A 7 -5.43 8.21 -31.07
CA SER A 7 -4.50 8.90 -30.15
C SER A 7 -5.14 9.13 -28.77
N PHE A 8 -6.44 9.44 -28.75
CA PHE A 8 -7.18 9.76 -27.52
C PHE A 8 -7.47 8.50 -26.67
N LEU A 9 -7.69 7.35 -27.32
CA LEU A 9 -7.93 6.08 -26.64
C LEU A 9 -6.65 5.48 -26.03
N ILE A 10 -5.48 5.78 -26.61
CA ILE A 10 -4.18 5.38 -26.05
C ILE A 10 -3.83 6.26 -24.83
N GLU A 11 -4.15 7.57 -24.86
CA GLU A 11 -3.98 8.45 -23.69
C GLU A 11 -4.87 8.07 -22.50
N ILE A 12 -6.10 7.59 -22.75
CA ILE A 12 -7.00 7.12 -21.68
C ILE A 12 -6.54 5.78 -21.07
N LYS A 13 -5.89 4.91 -21.86
CA LYS A 13 -5.32 3.64 -21.38
C LYS A 13 -4.00 3.82 -20.61
N ILE A 14 -3.35 4.97 -20.73
CA ILE A 14 -2.14 5.38 -19.99
C ILE A 14 -2.50 6.43 -18.92
N ARG A 15 -3.65 6.30 -18.27
CA ARG A 15 -3.73 6.76 -16.87
C ARG A 15 -2.88 5.83 -16.02
N ASN A 16 -1.58 6.15 -16.00
CA ASN A 16 -0.52 5.67 -15.12
C ASN A 16 -0.89 4.46 -14.25
N GLU A 17 -0.44 3.26 -14.61
CA GLU A 17 -0.33 2.14 -13.65
C GLU A 17 0.44 2.56 -12.38
N SER A 18 1.31 3.57 -12.49
CA SER A 18 2.02 4.20 -11.37
C SER A 18 1.14 5.03 -10.42
N GLU A 19 0.00 5.57 -10.87
CA GLU A 19 -1.00 6.25 -10.03
C GLU A 19 -1.92 5.26 -9.29
N ILE A 20 -2.02 4.03 -9.79
CA ILE A 20 -2.73 2.93 -9.13
C ILE A 20 -1.78 2.11 -8.23
N ALA A 21 -0.46 2.24 -8.42
CA ALA A 21 0.55 1.47 -7.70
C ALA A 21 0.64 1.84 -6.21
N MET A 22 0.70 3.13 -5.86
CA MET A 22 0.85 3.55 -4.45
C MET A 22 -0.43 3.40 -3.64
N ASN A 23 -0.53 2.36 -2.81
CA ASN A 23 -1.70 2.15 -1.97
C ASN A 23 -1.36 1.59 -0.58
N ILE A 24 -1.87 2.20 0.50
CA ILE A 24 -1.56 1.81 1.88
C ILE A 24 -2.15 0.44 2.29
N PHE A 25 -3.16 -0.08 1.57
CA PHE A 25 -3.81 -1.38 1.81
C PHE A 25 -4.24 -1.65 3.26
N PHE A 26 -5.23 -0.93 3.75
CA PHE A 26 -5.66 -1.00 5.15
C PHE A 26 -6.72 -2.09 5.43
N LEU A 27 -6.27 -3.35 5.57
CA LEU A 27 -7.14 -4.53 5.70
C LEU A 27 -7.67 -4.82 7.12
N HIS A 28 -7.12 -4.15 8.14
CA HIS A 28 -7.49 -4.37 9.54
C HIS A 28 -6.94 -3.24 10.44
N ARG A 29 -7.69 -2.80 11.47
CA ARG A 29 -7.21 -1.79 12.46
C ARG A 29 -5.95 -2.22 13.22
N ASN A 30 -5.92 -3.45 13.73
CA ASN A 30 -4.70 -4.05 14.27
C ASN A 30 -3.66 -4.26 13.15
N LEU A 31 -2.55 -3.53 13.25
CA LEU A 31 -1.50 -3.47 12.24
C LEU A 31 -0.84 -4.84 11.95
N ARG A 32 -0.59 -5.65 12.99
CA ARG A 32 -0.01 -6.99 12.82
C ARG A 32 -0.96 -7.89 12.05
N LYS A 33 -2.26 -7.85 12.33
CA LYS A 33 -3.28 -8.58 11.56
C LYS A 33 -3.35 -8.07 10.12
N CYS A 34 -3.34 -6.75 9.93
CA CYS A 34 -3.37 -6.10 8.61
C CYS A 34 -2.28 -6.65 7.69
N VAL A 35 -1.02 -6.58 8.14
CA VAL A 35 0.14 -7.02 7.37
C VAL A 35 0.17 -8.54 7.17
N ARG A 36 -0.29 -9.33 8.15
CA ARG A 36 -0.43 -10.79 7.98
C ARG A 36 -1.40 -11.17 6.87
N TYR A 37 -2.37 -10.33 6.55
CA TYR A 37 -3.30 -10.54 5.44
C TYR A 37 -2.73 -10.14 4.08
N TYR A 38 -1.57 -9.47 4.02
CA TYR A 38 -1.00 -9.06 2.74
C TYR A 38 -0.70 -10.28 1.89
N ILE A 39 -1.06 -10.19 0.61
CA ILE A 39 -0.59 -11.12 -0.41
C ILE A 39 0.92 -10.95 -0.52
N ASP A 40 1.65 -12.03 -0.80
CA ASP A 40 3.11 -12.09 -0.92
C ASP A 40 3.65 -10.90 -1.74
N GLN A 41 2.99 -10.57 -2.85
CA GLN A 41 3.35 -9.41 -3.67
C GLN A 41 3.40 -8.08 -2.92
N HIS A 42 2.39 -7.81 -2.08
CA HIS A 42 2.33 -6.59 -1.31
C HIS A 42 3.32 -6.58 -0.14
N THR A 43 3.84 -7.73 0.30
CA THR A 43 4.87 -7.74 1.35
C THR A 43 6.25 -7.25 0.89
N TYR A 44 6.54 -7.27 -0.41
CA TYR A 44 7.79 -6.69 -0.95
C TYR A 44 7.57 -5.31 -1.59
N LYS A 45 6.49 -5.12 -2.37
CA LYS A 45 6.22 -3.83 -3.04
C LYS A 45 5.96 -2.71 -2.04
N MET A 46 5.16 -3.00 -1.01
CA MET A 46 4.71 -1.97 -0.09
C MET A 46 5.81 -1.40 0.80
N ILE A 47 6.93 -2.09 0.98
CA ILE A 47 8.06 -1.56 1.75
C ILE A 47 8.63 -0.31 1.05
N LEU A 48 8.85 -0.41 -0.27
CA LEU A 48 9.39 0.70 -1.06
C LEU A 48 8.38 1.84 -1.16
N GLU A 49 7.12 1.55 -1.45
CA GLU A 49 6.07 2.57 -1.56
C GLU A 49 5.83 3.29 -0.23
N THR A 50 5.83 2.56 0.89
CA THR A 50 5.73 3.16 2.23
C THR A 50 6.90 4.11 2.49
N CYS A 51 8.12 3.69 2.16
CA CYS A 51 9.30 4.55 2.31
C CYS A 51 9.23 5.80 1.43
N GLN A 52 8.77 5.67 0.18
CA GLN A 52 8.57 6.79 -0.74
C GLN A 52 7.54 7.79 -0.21
N LEU A 53 6.41 7.32 0.36
CA LEU A 53 5.40 8.18 0.98
C LEU A 53 5.95 8.93 2.21
N LEU A 54 6.72 8.25 3.07
CA LEU A 54 7.38 8.87 4.22
C LEU A 54 8.40 9.93 3.81
N CYS A 55 9.23 9.62 2.81
CA CYS A 55 10.20 10.54 2.23
C CYS A 55 9.51 11.72 1.55
N CYS A 56 8.38 11.50 0.87
CA CYS A 56 7.59 12.57 0.26
C CYS A 56 7.13 13.58 1.31
N ALA A 57 6.66 13.13 2.47
CA ALA A 57 6.29 14.04 3.56
C ALA A 57 7.49 14.89 4.06
N ILE A 58 8.68 14.29 4.18
CA ILE A 58 9.90 15.01 4.57
C ILE A 58 10.27 16.04 3.49
N TRP A 59 10.31 15.64 2.22
CA TRP A 59 10.57 16.54 1.09
C TRP A 59 9.64 17.75 1.06
N MET A 60 8.37 17.57 1.39
CA MET A 60 7.36 18.63 1.36
C MET A 60 7.39 19.56 2.58
N THR A 61 8.12 19.18 3.64
CA THR A 61 8.12 19.90 4.93
C THR A 61 9.49 20.46 5.30
N THR A 62 10.56 19.80 4.87
CA THR A 62 11.96 20.10 5.26
C THR A 62 12.89 19.88 4.06
N PRO A 63 12.69 20.60 2.94
CA PRO A 63 13.42 20.37 1.69
C PRO A 63 14.95 20.56 1.79
N GLU A 64 15.42 21.31 2.78
CA GLU A 64 16.83 21.56 3.09
C GLU A 64 17.55 20.34 3.69
N ASN A 65 16.81 19.36 4.22
CA ASN A 65 17.33 18.10 4.73
C ASN A 65 16.68 16.92 3.99
N PRO A 66 17.10 16.68 2.73
CA PRO A 66 16.41 15.74 1.86
C PRO A 66 16.55 14.29 2.34
N PRO A 67 15.48 13.50 2.27
CA PRO A 67 15.53 12.08 2.63
C PRO A 67 16.15 11.24 1.49
N PRO A 68 16.50 9.96 1.74
CA PRO A 68 17.23 9.14 0.78
C PRO A 68 16.49 8.84 -0.54
N TYR A 69 15.15 8.79 -0.52
CA TYR A 69 14.34 8.55 -1.73
C TYR A 69 13.92 9.88 -2.36
N LYS A 70 13.96 9.93 -3.70
CA LYS A 70 13.52 11.10 -4.48
C LYS A 70 12.06 11.44 -4.20
N LYS A 71 11.74 12.72 -4.30
CA LYS A 71 10.37 13.23 -4.19
C LYS A 71 9.54 12.66 -5.36
N THR A 72 8.56 11.81 -5.06
CA THR A 72 7.63 11.24 -6.05
C THR A 72 6.19 11.45 -5.59
N HIS A 73 5.27 11.52 -6.57
CA HIS A 73 3.82 11.47 -6.35
C HIS A 73 3.27 12.40 -5.23
N TRP A 74 3.82 13.61 -5.09
CA TRP A 74 3.49 14.49 -3.97
C TRP A 74 2.01 14.90 -3.91
N ASN A 75 1.31 14.90 -5.05
CA ASN A 75 -0.12 15.22 -5.16
C ASN A 75 -1.02 14.00 -5.02
N HIS A 76 -0.45 12.79 -4.92
CA HIS A 76 -1.22 11.58 -4.78
C HIS A 76 -1.94 11.57 -3.41
N PRO A 77 -3.21 11.13 -3.32
CA PRO A 77 -3.98 11.20 -2.07
C PRO A 77 -3.30 10.48 -0.90
N ALA A 78 -2.61 9.35 -1.12
CA ALA A 78 -1.84 8.68 -0.07
C ALA A 78 -0.66 9.54 0.45
N ALA A 79 0.00 10.30 -0.43
CA ALA A 79 1.08 11.20 -0.05
C ALA A 79 0.54 12.43 0.69
N ILE A 80 -0.65 12.93 0.30
CA ILE A 80 -1.35 14.00 1.00
C ILE A 80 -1.75 13.53 2.41
N TRP A 81 -2.37 12.36 2.49
CA TRP A 81 -2.78 11.75 3.76
C TRP A 81 -1.58 11.54 4.70
N ALA A 82 -0.47 11.02 4.19
CA ALA A 82 0.73 10.75 4.99
C ALA A 82 1.31 12.02 5.64
N ARG A 83 1.24 13.17 4.96
CA ARG A 83 1.71 14.46 5.48
C ARG A 83 0.62 15.31 6.12
N ALA A 84 -0.64 14.84 6.17
CA ALA A 84 -1.74 15.62 6.73
C ALA A 84 -1.65 15.76 8.26
N SER A 85 -0.98 14.80 8.93
CA SER A 85 -0.75 14.83 10.37
C SER A 85 0.46 13.99 10.79
N LYS A 86 1.00 14.31 11.97
CA LYS A 86 2.02 13.53 12.65
C LYS A 86 1.57 12.09 12.91
N GLU A 87 0.33 11.88 13.35
CA GLU A 87 -0.21 10.54 13.62
C GLU A 87 -0.31 9.67 12.36
N ASN A 88 -0.71 10.23 11.22
CA ASN A 88 -0.75 9.49 9.95
C ASN A 88 0.66 9.05 9.53
N TRP A 89 1.65 9.95 9.64
CA TRP A 89 3.04 9.66 9.29
C TRP A 89 3.64 8.58 10.20
N LEU A 90 3.46 8.70 11.52
CA LEU A 90 3.96 7.72 12.49
C LEU A 90 3.28 6.35 12.32
N TRP A 91 1.98 6.33 12.04
CA TRP A 91 1.28 5.09 11.72
C TRP A 91 1.84 4.45 10.45
N LEU A 92 2.12 5.24 9.41
CA LEU A 92 2.69 4.76 8.14
C LEU A 92 4.11 4.21 8.33
N GLN A 93 4.94 4.87 9.15
CA GLN A 93 6.26 4.35 9.50
C GLN A 93 6.15 3.01 10.23
N LYS A 94 5.23 2.93 11.20
CA LYS A 94 4.96 1.69 11.93
C LYS A 94 4.45 0.59 10.99
N LEU A 95 3.62 0.93 10.01
CA LEU A 95 3.18 0.00 8.96
C LEU A 95 4.39 -0.53 8.20
N GLY A 96 5.24 0.35 7.68
CA GLY A 96 6.44 -0.02 6.92
C GLY A 96 7.35 -0.98 7.69
N LEU A 97 7.66 -0.66 8.94
CA LEU A 97 8.46 -1.53 9.81
C LEU A 97 7.77 -2.87 10.12
N THR A 98 6.43 -2.88 10.22
CA THR A 98 5.68 -4.12 10.42
C THR A 98 5.68 -4.99 9.15
N ILE A 99 5.63 -4.37 7.97
CA ILE A 99 5.77 -5.07 6.69
C ILE A 99 7.18 -5.66 6.57
N CYS A 100 8.24 -4.94 6.94
CA CYS A 100 9.60 -5.48 6.95
C CYS A 100 9.73 -6.72 7.84
N LYS A 101 9.16 -6.70 9.05
CA LYS A 101 9.12 -7.87 9.94
C LYS A 101 8.37 -9.05 9.32
N GLU A 102 7.24 -8.80 8.66
CA GLU A 102 6.50 -9.84 7.94
C GLU A 102 7.29 -10.38 6.75
N TYR A 103 7.97 -9.52 5.99
CA TYR A 103 8.84 -9.91 4.89
C TYR A 103 9.96 -10.83 5.38
N THR A 104 10.66 -10.45 6.45
CA THR A 104 11.67 -11.30 7.10
C THR A 104 11.07 -12.64 7.53
N TYR A 105 9.91 -12.63 8.17
CA TYR A 105 9.22 -13.87 8.54
C TYR A 105 8.87 -14.75 7.34
N ARG A 106 8.42 -14.19 6.20
CA ARG A 106 7.99 -14.96 5.03
C ARG A 106 9.16 -15.47 4.18
N TYR A 107 10.23 -14.70 4.07
CA TYR A 107 11.31 -14.95 3.11
C TYR A 107 12.66 -15.23 3.72
N ASP A 108 12.80 -15.10 5.05
CA ASP A 108 14.06 -15.29 5.76
C ASP A 108 15.17 -14.34 5.27
N LYS A 109 14.77 -13.11 4.91
CA LYS A 109 15.63 -12.06 4.36
C LYS A 109 15.24 -10.71 4.95
N ILE A 110 16.23 -9.88 5.25
CA ILE A 110 16.01 -8.48 5.67
C ILE A 110 15.90 -7.61 4.42
N HIS A 111 14.88 -6.76 4.36
CA HIS A 111 14.74 -5.81 3.25
C HIS A 111 15.63 -4.60 3.48
N LYS A 112 16.45 -4.19 2.50
CA LYS A 112 17.42 -3.07 2.65
C LYS A 112 16.77 -1.77 3.13
N THR A 113 15.55 -1.50 2.69
CA THR A 113 14.76 -0.31 3.06
C THR A 113 14.30 -0.31 4.53
N GLU A 114 14.39 -1.42 5.26
CA GLU A 114 14.04 -1.46 6.70
C GLU A 114 14.87 -0.47 7.50
N ALA A 115 16.19 -0.47 7.32
CA ALA A 115 17.10 0.46 7.99
C ALA A 115 16.81 1.92 7.63
N ILE A 116 16.36 2.17 6.40
CA ILE A 116 15.98 3.51 5.95
C ILE A 116 14.72 3.96 6.67
N ILE A 117 13.63 3.17 6.63
CA ILE A 117 12.37 3.52 7.32
C ILE A 117 12.61 3.76 8.82
N ALA A 118 13.46 2.94 9.44
CA ALA A 118 13.81 3.07 10.86
C ALA A 118 14.60 4.36 11.18
N SER A 119 15.40 4.86 10.25
CA SER A 119 16.21 6.07 10.45
C SER A 119 15.45 7.38 10.13
N LEU A 120 14.35 7.30 9.37
CA LEU A 120 13.52 8.47 9.07
C LEU A 120 12.95 9.07 10.36
N LYS A 121 13.04 10.40 10.47
CA LYS A 121 12.40 11.18 11.53
C LYS A 121 11.14 11.84 10.97
N CYS A 122 10.08 11.84 11.77
CA CYS A 122 8.86 12.56 11.40
C CYS A 122 9.20 14.05 11.23
N PRO A 123 8.87 14.68 10.09
CA PRO A 123 9.06 16.11 9.92
C PRO A 123 8.02 16.88 10.77
N ASN A 124 8.12 18.21 10.79
CA ASN A 124 7.19 19.07 11.53
C ASN A 124 5.80 19.10 10.86
N LEU A 125 4.97 18.10 11.16
CA LEU A 125 3.61 17.94 10.64
C LEU A 125 2.56 18.40 11.67
N PRO A 126 1.35 18.79 11.23
CA PRO A 126 0.28 19.15 12.14
C PRO A 126 -0.03 18.05 13.16
N ASP A 127 -0.27 18.44 14.41
CA ASP A 127 -0.71 17.52 15.45
C ASP A 127 -2.23 17.30 15.36
N LYS A 128 -2.63 16.27 14.60
CA LYS A 128 -4.03 15.89 14.40
C LYS A 128 -4.15 14.39 14.60
N LYS A 129 -5.33 13.96 15.06
CA LYS A 129 -5.66 12.54 15.23
C LYS A 129 -5.46 11.75 13.93
N PHE A 130 -5.18 10.47 14.08
CA PHE A 130 -5.15 9.52 12.96
C PHE A 130 -6.48 9.56 12.19
N THR A 131 -6.36 9.49 10.86
CA THR A 131 -7.49 9.39 9.94
C THR A 131 -7.32 8.14 9.10
N ASP A 132 -8.42 7.52 8.68
CA ASP A 132 -8.34 6.35 7.81
C ASP A 132 -7.63 6.68 6.48
N PRO A 133 -6.77 5.79 5.94
CA PRO A 133 -6.13 5.99 4.65
C PRO A 133 -7.14 6.17 3.51
N PRO A 134 -6.81 6.97 2.48
CA PRO A 134 -7.70 7.17 1.34
C PRO A 134 -7.91 5.87 0.57
N GLN A 135 -9.14 5.64 0.10
CA GLN A 135 -9.50 4.45 -0.67
C GLN A 135 -9.00 4.55 -2.12
N MET A 136 -7.70 4.26 -2.31
CA MET A 136 -7.03 4.27 -3.62
C MET A 136 -7.38 3.03 -4.44
N MET A 137 -8.64 2.94 -4.84
CA MET A 137 -9.23 1.82 -5.57
C MET A 137 -10.34 2.32 -6.50
N PRO A 138 -10.70 1.55 -7.54
CA PRO A 138 -11.88 1.81 -8.35
C PRO A 138 -13.15 1.95 -7.52
N ASP A 139 -14.09 2.76 -8.02
CA ASP A 139 -15.31 3.13 -7.29
C ASP A 139 -16.16 1.92 -6.89
N GLU A 140 -16.16 0.85 -7.70
CA GLU A 140 -16.93 -0.36 -7.41
C GLU A 140 -16.45 -1.12 -6.15
N TYR A 141 -15.24 -0.84 -5.64
CA TYR A 141 -14.73 -1.44 -4.41
C TYR A 141 -14.84 -0.52 -3.20
N LYS A 142 -15.16 0.76 -3.40
CA LYS A 142 -15.27 1.73 -2.31
C LYS A 142 -16.45 1.39 -1.39
N HIS A 143 -16.32 1.77 -0.14
CA HIS A 143 -17.32 1.51 0.89
C HIS A 143 -17.17 2.52 2.04
N GLU A 144 -18.25 2.81 2.78
CA GLU A 144 -18.19 3.73 3.92
C GLU A 144 -17.18 3.28 4.98
N ASP A 145 -17.23 2.00 5.38
CA ASP A 145 -16.16 1.36 6.15
C ASP A 145 -14.93 1.07 5.27
N VAL A 146 -13.81 1.75 5.55
CA VAL A 146 -12.55 1.63 4.81
C VAL A 146 -11.98 0.21 4.82
N ILE A 147 -12.20 -0.57 5.90
CA ILE A 147 -11.70 -1.95 5.99
C ILE A 147 -12.45 -2.84 5.03
N THR A 148 -13.77 -2.67 4.95
CA THR A 148 -14.64 -3.36 4.00
C THR A 148 -14.24 -3.00 2.57
N ALA A 149 -14.00 -1.72 2.27
CA ALA A 149 -13.52 -1.28 0.96
C ALA A 149 -12.22 -2.00 0.56
N TYR A 150 -11.21 -1.97 1.44
CA TYR A 150 -9.93 -2.62 1.17
C TYR A 150 -10.03 -4.14 1.06
N ARG A 151 -10.90 -4.78 1.85
CA ARG A 151 -11.15 -6.22 1.73
C ARG A 151 -11.87 -6.56 0.44
N ASN A 152 -12.86 -5.78 0.02
CA ASN A 152 -13.54 -5.94 -1.26
C ASN A 152 -12.53 -5.82 -2.41
N PHE A 153 -11.66 -4.81 -2.36
CA PHE A 153 -10.60 -4.65 -3.36
C PHE A 153 -9.62 -5.84 -3.34
N TYR A 154 -9.28 -6.38 -2.18
CA TYR A 154 -8.45 -7.58 -2.07
C TYR A 154 -9.12 -8.83 -2.62
N ILE A 155 -10.41 -9.04 -2.32
CA ILE A 155 -11.20 -10.19 -2.76
C ILE A 155 -11.36 -10.15 -4.28
N LEU A 156 -11.84 -9.03 -4.81
CA LEU A 156 -12.30 -8.92 -6.20
C LEU A 156 -11.20 -8.36 -7.10
N GLY A 157 -10.71 -7.16 -6.79
CA GLY A 157 -9.72 -6.44 -7.61
C GLY A 157 -8.29 -6.99 -7.55
N LYS A 158 -7.96 -7.85 -6.58
CA LYS A 158 -6.63 -8.48 -6.44
C LYS A 158 -6.67 -10.01 -6.46
N SER A 159 -7.79 -10.61 -6.83
CA SER A 159 -7.96 -12.07 -6.94
C SER A 159 -6.88 -12.75 -7.81
N HIS A 160 -6.50 -12.12 -8.92
CA HIS A 160 -5.44 -12.60 -9.83
C HIS A 160 -4.06 -12.73 -9.16
N LEU A 161 -3.84 -12.15 -7.97
CA LEU A 161 -2.60 -12.27 -7.20
C LEU A 161 -2.68 -13.33 -6.09
N HIS A 162 -3.84 -13.95 -5.85
CA HIS A 162 -4.04 -14.87 -4.72
C HIS A 162 -3.28 -16.18 -4.87
N PHE A 163 -2.87 -16.53 -6.10
CA PHE A 163 -2.11 -17.73 -6.41
C PHE A 163 -0.91 -17.39 -7.29
N HIS A 164 0.19 -18.10 -7.07
CA HIS A 164 1.35 -18.10 -7.95
C HIS A 164 1.64 -19.55 -8.33
N LYS A 165 1.38 -19.90 -9.60
CA LYS A 165 1.29 -21.30 -10.05
C LYS A 165 0.22 -22.02 -9.21
N SER A 166 0.52 -23.21 -8.70
CA SER A 166 -0.40 -24.00 -7.87
C SER A 166 -0.43 -23.62 -6.39
N ARG A 167 0.36 -22.63 -5.93
CA ARG A 167 0.46 -22.28 -4.49
C ARG A 167 -0.24 -20.96 -4.20
N HIS A 168 -1.00 -20.90 -3.11
CA HIS A 168 -1.54 -19.64 -2.60
C HIS A 168 -0.44 -18.64 -2.22
N ALA A 169 -0.71 -17.35 -2.41
CA ALA A 169 0.24 -16.25 -2.26
C ALA A 169 0.26 -15.66 -0.84
N TRP A 170 0.23 -16.54 0.18
CA TRP A 170 0.41 -16.17 1.60
C TRP A 170 1.49 -17.06 2.22
N LYS A 171 2.73 -16.93 1.77
CA LYS A 171 3.87 -17.75 2.24
C LYS A 171 3.97 -17.73 3.77
N ARG A 172 4.12 -18.90 4.38
CA ARG A 172 4.19 -19.11 5.85
C ARG A 172 2.96 -18.56 6.61
N ARG A 173 1.84 -18.31 5.93
CA ARG A 173 0.58 -17.83 6.51
C ARG A 173 -0.58 -18.66 5.98
N LYS A 174 -1.69 -18.68 6.73
CA LYS A 174 -2.96 -19.20 6.23
C LYS A 174 -3.62 -18.14 5.34
N ILE A 175 -4.41 -18.59 4.36
CA ILE A 175 -5.26 -17.69 3.58
C ILE A 175 -6.20 -16.94 4.56
N PRO A 176 -6.36 -15.62 4.45
CA PRO A 176 -7.22 -14.86 5.35
C PRO A 176 -8.66 -15.36 5.32
N SER A 177 -9.33 -15.42 6.48
CA SER A 177 -10.68 -15.96 6.59
C SER A 177 -11.71 -15.24 5.72
N PHE A 178 -11.56 -13.92 5.51
CA PHE A 178 -12.45 -13.16 4.64
C PHE A 178 -12.28 -13.52 3.15
N ILE A 179 -11.08 -13.95 2.74
CA ILE A 179 -10.83 -14.48 1.39
C ILE A 179 -11.45 -15.88 1.28
N LEU A 180 -11.25 -16.75 2.28
CA LEU A 180 -11.85 -18.10 2.29
C LEU A 180 -13.38 -18.06 2.29
N LYS A 181 -13.99 -17.08 2.98
CA LYS A 181 -15.44 -16.87 2.95
C LYS A 181 -15.94 -16.50 1.56
N ALA A 182 -15.19 -15.68 0.82
CA ALA A 182 -15.53 -15.29 -0.54
C ALA A 182 -15.23 -16.40 -1.57
N PHE A 183 -14.19 -17.19 -1.33
CA PHE A 183 -13.75 -18.28 -2.20
C PHE A 183 -13.55 -19.58 -1.40
N PRO A 184 -14.63 -20.29 -1.01
CA PRO A 184 -14.52 -21.50 -0.20
C PRO A 184 -13.62 -22.58 -0.81
N LYS A 185 -13.58 -22.65 -2.16
CA LYS A 185 -12.73 -23.59 -2.91
C LYS A 185 -11.23 -23.46 -2.60
N TYR A 186 -10.75 -22.30 -2.16
CA TYR A 186 -9.34 -22.08 -1.82
C TYR A 186 -8.89 -22.85 -0.57
N ALA A 187 -9.81 -23.36 0.26
CA ALA A 187 -9.45 -24.20 1.40
C ALA A 187 -8.87 -25.55 0.99
N ASN A 188 -9.16 -26.00 -0.23
CA ASN A 188 -8.78 -27.31 -0.77
C ASN A 188 -7.68 -27.22 -1.86
N MET A 189 -7.09 -26.04 -2.06
CA MET A 189 -6.06 -25.77 -3.06
C MET A 189 -4.73 -25.45 -2.38
#